data_AF-A0A5C8SQA0-F1
#
_entry.id   AF-A0A5C8SQA0-F1
#
_cell.length_a   1.000
_cell.length_b   1.000
_cell.length_c   1.000
_cell.angle_alpha   90.00
_cell.angle_beta   90.00
_cell.angle_gamma   90.00
#
_symmetry.space_group_name_H-M   'P 1'
#
loop_
_entity.id
_entity.type
_entity.pdbx_description
1 polymer ?
#
loop_
_entity_poly.entity_id
_entity_poly.type
_entity_poly.pdbx_seq_one_letter_code
_entity_poly.pdbx_strand_id
1 'polypeptide(L)'
;MSESRRQRVISEFGSLVAYRAYVTEGRDVCAATIKKDRLTAWTESEFKTLAREADYLLDWKADLTWVTAEIAADEAERAAAPACAASSIPANA
;
A
#
# COMPACT_ATOMS: atom_id res chain seq x y z
N MET A 1 -15.90 0.92 4.95
CA MET A 1 -14.75 1.85 4.91
C MET A 1 -13.64 1.40 3.94
N SER A 2 -13.31 0.11 3.82
CA SER A 2 -12.21 -0.33 2.92
C SER A 2 -12.45 0.01 1.44
N GLU A 3 -13.68 -0.20 0.95
CA GLU A 3 -13.99 -0.05 -0.48
C GLU A 3 -13.96 1.40 -0.97
N SER A 4 -14.49 2.35 -0.18
CA SER A 4 -14.42 3.78 -0.49
C SER A 4 -12.98 4.30 -0.49
N ARG A 5 -12.13 3.77 0.40
CA ARG A 5 -10.69 4.07 0.43
C ARG A 5 -9.99 3.53 -0.81
N ARG A 6 -10.29 2.28 -1.16
CA ARG A 6 -9.76 1.58 -2.33
C ARG A 6 -10.07 2.30 -3.64
N GLN A 7 -11.32 2.70 -3.87
CA GLN A 7 -11.71 3.45 -5.08
C GLN A 7 -10.98 4.79 -5.18
N ARG A 8 -10.81 5.50 -4.07
CA ARG A 8 -10.03 6.75 -4.05
C ARG A 8 -8.57 6.51 -4.43
N VAL A 9 -7.94 5.50 -3.84
CA VAL A 9 -6.55 5.13 -4.15
C VAL A 9 -6.38 4.75 -5.62
N ILE A 10 -7.30 3.96 -6.19
CA ILE A 10 -7.25 3.59 -7.61
C ILE A 10 -7.46 4.83 -8.49
N SER A 11 -8.36 5.75 -8.12
CA SER A 11 -8.57 6.99 -8.86
C SER A 11 -7.35 7.92 -8.87
N GLU A 12 -6.54 7.90 -7.81
CA GLU A 12 -5.40 8.79 -7.64
C GLU A 12 -4.09 8.19 -8.17
N PHE A 13 -3.85 6.90 -7.91
CA PHE A 13 -2.60 6.20 -8.23
C PHE A 13 -2.74 5.21 -9.39
N GLY A 14 -3.95 5.04 -9.94
CA GLY A 14 -4.25 4.13 -11.04
C GLY A 14 -4.38 2.65 -10.65
N SER A 15 -3.68 2.20 -9.61
CA SER A 15 -3.80 0.83 -9.09
C SER A 15 -3.33 0.71 -7.64
N LEU A 16 -3.76 -0.37 -6.96
CA LEU A 16 -3.26 -0.72 -5.63
C LEU A 16 -1.76 -1.05 -5.65
N VAL A 17 -1.25 -1.64 -6.73
CA VAL A 17 0.18 -1.94 -6.89
C VAL A 17 1.00 -0.65 -7.00
N ALA A 18 0.53 0.33 -7.78
CA ALA A 18 1.17 1.63 -7.89
C ALA A 18 1.16 2.38 -6.54
N TYR A 19 0.05 2.34 -5.82
CA TYR A 19 -0.02 2.92 -4.47
C TYR A 19 0.93 2.22 -3.49
N ARG A 20 1.03 0.88 -3.52
CA ARG A 20 2.00 0.14 -2.69
C ARG A 20 3.44 0.57 -2.97
N ALA A 21 3.79 0.78 -4.24
CA ALA A 21 5.11 1.29 -4.61
C ALA A 21 5.35 2.70 -4.04
N TYR A 22 4.38 3.60 -4.22
CA TYR A 22 4.42 4.96 -3.66
C TYR A 22 4.63 4.98 -2.14
N VAL A 23 3.84 4.20 -1.38
CA VAL A 23 3.97 4.15 0.08
C VAL A 23 5.31 3.53 0.51
N THR A 24 5.83 2.55 -0.24
CA THR A 24 7.14 1.94 0.04
C THR A 24 8.27 2.94 -0.15
N GLU A 25 8.27 3.65 -1.27
CA GLU A 25 9.28 4.66 -1.58
C GLU A 25 9.23 5.81 -0.57
N GLY A 26 8.04 6.34 -0.28
CA GLY A 26 7.86 7.37 0.74
C GLY A 26 8.43 6.94 2.08
N ARG A 27 8.08 5.73 2.55
CA ARG A 27 8.57 5.14 3.81
C ARG A 27 10.09 5.07 3.85
N ASP A 28 10.72 4.57 2.80
CA ASP A 28 12.17 4.41 2.77
C ASP A 28 12.88 5.76 2.79
N VAL A 29 12.34 6.77 2.08
CA VAL A 29 12.85 8.15 2.12
C VAL A 29 12.72 8.75 3.52
N CYS A 30 11.56 8.69 4.16
CA CYS A 30 11.41 9.26 5.51
C CYS A 30 12.25 8.52 6.55
N ALA A 31 12.34 7.19 6.46
CA ALA A 31 13.18 6.41 7.36
C ALA A 31 14.67 6.78 7.22
N ALA A 32 15.13 7.02 5.99
CA ALA A 32 16.48 7.51 5.74
C ALA A 32 16.69 8.93 6.31
N THR A 33 15.72 9.83 6.11
CA THR A 33 15.74 11.20 6.63
C THR A 33 15.80 11.22 8.15
N ILE A 34 14.87 10.56 8.84
CA ILE A 34 14.84 10.48 10.31
C ILE A 34 16.16 9.92 10.85
N LYS A 35 16.72 8.87 10.22
CA LYS A 35 17.99 8.27 10.66
C LYS A 35 19.14 9.27 10.58
N LYS A 36 19.20 10.05 9.50
CA LYS A 36 20.22 11.10 9.31
C LYS A 36 20.00 12.24 10.30
N ASP A 37 18.80 12.76 10.37
CA ASP A 37 18.48 13.98 11.11
C ASP A 37 18.50 13.76 12.63
N ARG A 38 18.21 12.54 13.11
CA ARG A 38 18.38 12.16 14.51
C ARG A 38 19.83 12.22 14.99
N LEU A 39 20.81 12.02 14.11
CA LEU A 39 22.24 12.12 14.45
C LEU A 39 22.72 13.58 14.49
N THR A 40 21.95 14.49 13.91
CA THR A 40 22.31 15.91 13.77
C THR A 40 21.33 16.85 14.46
N ALA A 41 20.34 16.34 15.19
CA ALA A 41 19.42 17.15 15.98
C ALA A 41 20.05 17.54 17.33
N TRP A 42 20.07 18.84 17.63
CA TRP A 42 20.65 19.40 18.85
C TRP A 42 19.67 20.25 19.65
N THR A 43 18.48 20.54 19.10
CA THR A 43 17.45 21.38 19.71
C THR A 43 16.16 20.60 19.96
N GLU A 44 15.40 21.03 20.98
CA GLU A 44 14.10 20.44 21.30
C GLU A 44 13.10 20.53 20.13
N SER A 45 13.15 21.62 19.35
CA SER A 45 12.32 21.78 18.15
C SER A 45 12.62 20.74 17.08
N GLU A 46 13.89 20.40 16.86
CA GLU A 46 14.28 19.37 15.89
C GLU A 46 13.80 17.99 16.34
N PHE A 47 13.90 17.67 17.64
CA PHE A 47 13.37 16.42 18.18
C PHE A 47 11.85 16.31 18.04
N LYS A 48 11.10 17.42 18.17
CA LYS A 48 9.65 17.43 17.92
C LYS A 48 9.31 17.17 16.46
N THR A 49 10.09 17.72 15.52
CA THR A 49 9.93 17.43 14.09
C THR A 49 10.19 15.96 13.80
N LEU A 50 11.27 15.40 14.33
CA LEU A 50 11.60 13.96 14.18
C LEU A 50 10.52 13.05 14.76
N ALA A 51 9.91 13.42 15.89
CA ALA A 51 8.80 12.67 16.47
C ALA A 51 7.59 12.65 15.52
N ARG A 52 7.24 13.79 14.93
CA ARG A 52 6.16 13.88 13.94
C ARG A 52 6.47 13.08 12.66
N GLU A 53 7.73 13.10 12.22
CA GLU A 53 8.15 12.27 11.09
C GLU A 53 8.06 10.77 11.40
N ALA A 54 8.36 10.37 12.64
CA ALA A 54 8.18 9.00 13.09
C ALA A 54 6.70 8.58 13.13
N ASP A 55 5.77 9.50 13.43
CA ASP A 55 4.33 9.23 13.31
C ASP A 55 3.92 8.94 11.85
N TYR A 56 4.48 9.67 10.87
CA TYR A 56 4.25 9.37 9.45
C TYR A 56 4.74 7.97 9.04
N LEU A 57 5.82 7.47 9.65
CA LEU A 57 6.25 6.08 9.42
C LEU A 57 5.22 5.06 9.93
N LEU A 58 4.51 5.36 11.02
CA LEU A 58 3.45 4.49 11.54
C LEU A 58 2.25 4.47 10.60
N ASP A 59 1.83 5.65 10.12
CA ASP A 59 0.73 5.77 9.16
C ASP A 59 1.04 5.01 7.86
N TRP A 60 2.24 5.18 7.30
CA TRP A 60 2.63 4.44 6.10
C TRP A 60 2.78 2.94 6.32
N LYS A 61 3.15 2.49 7.53
CA LYS A 61 3.15 1.07 7.87
C LYS A 61 1.72 0.50 7.89
N ALA A 62 0.77 1.25 8.44
CA ALA A 62 -0.65 0.87 8.41
C ALA A 62 -1.17 0.81 6.96
N ASP A 63 -0.82 1.79 6.14
CA ASP A 63 -1.17 1.85 4.72
C ASP A 63 -0.59 0.68 3.93
N LEU A 64 0.68 0.33 4.16
CA LEU A 64 1.33 -0.84 3.55
C LEU A 64 0.63 -2.15 3.93
N THR A 65 0.26 -2.28 5.20
CA THR A 65 -0.44 -3.47 5.70
C THR A 65 -1.80 -3.61 5.01
N TRP A 66 -2.53 -2.51 4.92
CA TRP A 66 -3.83 -2.47 4.25
C TRP A 66 -3.71 -2.81 2.75
N VAL A 67 -2.87 -2.10 1.99
CA VAL A 67 -2.77 -2.33 0.54
C VAL A 67 -2.25 -3.73 0.20
N THR A 68 -1.37 -4.30 1.03
CA THR A 68 -0.89 -5.66 0.85
C THR A 68 -2.02 -6.68 1.05
N ALA A 69 -2.87 -6.48 2.05
CA ALA A 69 -4.03 -7.34 2.29
C ALA A 69 -5.05 -7.25 1.14
N GLU A 70 -5.30 -6.05 0.62
CA GLU A 70 -6.23 -5.83 -0.50
C GLU A 70 -5.73 -6.48 -1.81
N ILE A 71 -4.42 -6.38 -2.10
CA ILE A 71 -3.83 -7.06 -3.26
C ILE A 71 -3.96 -8.58 -3.11
N ALA A 72 -3.70 -9.14 -1.92
CA ALA A 72 -3.84 -10.57 -1.69
C ALA A 72 -5.29 -11.04 -1.82
N ALA A 73 -6.25 -10.23 -1.38
CA ALA A 73 -7.68 -10.50 -1.56
C ALA A 73 -8.08 -10.53 -3.05
N ASP A 74 -7.59 -9.59 -3.85
CA ASP A 74 -7.83 -9.55 -5.30
C ASP A 74 -7.26 -10.76 -6.03
N GLU A 75 -6.05 -11.18 -5.64
CA GLU A 75 -5.41 -12.36 -6.21
C GLU A 75 -6.18 -13.63 -5.85
N ALA A 76 -6.67 -13.73 -4.62
CA ALA A 76 -7.50 -14.84 -4.18
C ALA A 76 -8.85 -14.88 -4.91
N GLU A 77 -9.52 -13.73 -5.11
CA GLU A 77 -10.76 -13.64 -5.87
C GLU A 77 -10.55 -14.02 -7.34
N ARG A 78 -9.49 -13.51 -7.97
CA ARG A 78 -9.12 -13.87 -9.35
C ARG A 78 -8.79 -15.36 -9.49
N ALA A 79 -8.15 -15.97 -8.50
CA ALA A 79 -7.86 -17.40 -8.50
C ALA A 79 -9.12 -18.26 -8.25
N ALA A 80 -10.09 -17.74 -7.49
CA ALA A 80 -11.35 -18.40 -7.20
C ALA A 80 -12.38 -18.28 -8.34
N ALA A 81 -12.26 -17.30 -9.24
CA ALA A 81 -13.08 -17.19 -10.43
C ALA A 81 -12.84 -18.39 -11.36
N PRO A 82 -13.77 -19.35 -11.46
CA PRO A 82 -13.51 -20.62 -12.11
C PRO A 82 -13.40 -20.47 -13.63
N ALA A 83 -12.62 -21.36 -14.24
CA ALA A 83 -12.56 -21.63 -15.68
C ALA A 83 -13.88 -22.19 -16.28
N CYS A 84 -15.04 -21.73 -15.79
CA CYS A 84 -16.37 -22.19 -16.20
C CYS A 84 -16.75 -21.77 -17.64
N ALA A 85 -15.95 -20.98 -18.33
CA ALA A 85 -16.20 -20.60 -19.73
C ALA A 85 -15.64 -21.60 -20.77
N ALA A 86 -14.98 -22.69 -20.35
CA ALA A 86 -14.23 -23.56 -21.28
C ALA A 86 -14.88 -24.93 -21.60
N SER A 87 -16.13 -25.22 -21.19
CA SER A 87 -16.70 -26.54 -21.50
C SER A 87 -18.22 -26.51 -21.70
N SER A 88 -18.64 -26.42 -22.96
CA SER A 88 -19.71 -27.24 -23.57
C SER A 88 -20.05 -26.72 -24.97
N ILE A 89 -19.22 -27.06 -25.96
CA ILE A 89 -19.70 -27.17 -27.34
C ILE A 89 -20.28 -28.59 -27.46
N PRO A 90 -21.60 -28.79 -27.64
CA PRO A 90 -22.12 -30.11 -27.92
C PRO A 90 -21.59 -30.56 -29.28
N ALA A 91 -20.82 -31.65 -29.29
CA ALA A 91 -20.51 -32.37 -30.51
C ALA A 91 -21.81 -33.00 -31.03
N ASN A 92 -22.34 -32.43 -32.11
CA ASN A 92 -23.48 -32.96 -32.83
C ASN A 92 -23.04 -34.25 -33.54
N ALA A 93 -23.69 -35.38 -33.25
CA ALA A 93 -23.56 -36.64 -33.98
C ALA A 93 -24.95 -37.27 -34.15
#